data_AF-W5SP79-F1
#
_entry.id   AF-W5SP79-F1
#
_cell.length_a   1.000
_cell.length_b   1.000
_cell.length_c   1.000
_cell.angle_alpha   90.00
_cell.angle_beta   90.00
_cell.angle_gamma   90.00
#
_symmetry.space_group_name_H-M   'P 1'
#
loop_
_entity.id
_entity.type
_entity.pdbx_description
1 polymer ?
#
loop_
_entity_poly.entity_id
_entity_poly.type
_entity_poly.pdbx_seq_one_letter_code
_entity_poly.pdbx_strand_id
1 'polypeptide(L)'
;MRYKLKILAKLKTYEYILRDIPMYEWDSILGFDASQETLRRELNNISVIKKISSLMISSTFFDEFYEIISTNREHSFLYKYLLPTIFFAVQYSLVEKIAGLKEPSLVYIESFQDAGGTFIKYPHIDDRWNYNDLVSRLD
;
A
#
# COMPACT_ATOMS: atom_id res chain seq x y z
N MET A 1 13.27 4.06 5.83
CA MET A 1 12.28 3.73 6.88
C MET A 1 11.43 2.57 6.40
N ARG A 2 11.20 1.54 7.24
CA ARG A 2 10.39 0.38 6.86
C ARG A 2 8.99 0.45 7.42
N TYR A 3 8.03 -0.15 6.73
CA TYR A 3 6.61 -0.17 7.12
C TYR A 3 6.05 -1.59 6.99
N LYS A 4 5.04 -1.95 7.80
CA LYS A 4 4.27 -3.18 7.59
C LYS A 4 2.98 -2.87 6.84
N LEU A 5 2.87 -3.36 5.61
CA LEU A 5 1.63 -3.39 4.86
C LEU A 5 0.82 -4.61 5.25
N LYS A 6 -0.48 -4.41 5.42
CA LYS A 6 -1.46 -5.47 5.63
C LYS A 6 -2.48 -5.45 4.51
N ILE A 7 -2.86 -6.65 4.06
CA ILE A 7 -3.93 -6.87 3.11
C ILE A 7 -4.92 -7.83 3.74
N LEU A 8 -6.10 -7.33 4.08
CA LEU A 8 -7.20 -8.10 4.64
C LEU A 8 -7.93 -8.82 3.51
N ALA A 9 -8.02 -10.14 3.60
CA ALA A 9 -8.85 -10.95 2.73
C ALA A 9 -9.80 -11.80 3.58
N LYS A 10 -10.83 -12.37 2.94
CA LYS A 10 -11.87 -13.16 3.62
C LYS A 10 -11.32 -14.28 4.50
N LEU A 11 -10.25 -14.96 4.06
CA LEU A 11 -9.70 -16.13 4.73
C LEU A 11 -8.54 -15.83 5.66
N LYS A 12 -7.77 -14.77 5.39
CA LYS A 12 -6.58 -14.41 6.15
C LYS A 12 -6.14 -12.98 5.88
N THR A 13 -5.25 -12.50 6.74
CA THR A 13 -4.50 -11.25 6.54
C THR A 13 -3.12 -11.57 5.96
N TYR A 14 -2.75 -10.91 4.88
CA TYR A 14 -1.42 -10.98 4.29
C TYR A 14 -0.58 -9.82 4.81
N GLU A 15 0.72 -10.07 5.04
CA GLU A 15 1.63 -9.10 5.64
C GLU A 15 2.88 -8.95 4.78
N TYR A 16 3.32 -7.71 4.56
CA TYR A 16 4.49 -7.40 3.75
C TYR A 16 5.32 -6.31 4.40
N ILE A 17 6.65 -6.40 4.28
CA ILE A 17 7.54 -5.31 4.66
C ILE A 17 7.76 -4.41 3.46
N LEU A 18 7.42 -3.14 3.61
CA LEU A 18 7.72 -2.09 2.64
C LEU A 18 9.01 -1.41 3.04
N ARG A 19 9.89 -1.25 2.07
CA ARG A 19 11.06 -0.38 2.16
C ARG A 19 10.85 0.83 1.25
N ASP A 20 11.36 1.97 1.70
CA ASP A 20 11.66 3.06 0.79
C ASP A 20 12.68 2.61 -0.25
N ILE A 21 12.63 3.22 -1.43
CA ILE A 21 13.63 3.00 -2.47
C ILE A 21 14.33 4.33 -2.74
N PRO A 22 15.61 4.30 -3.17
CA PRO A 22 16.34 5.53 -3.46
C PRO A 22 15.62 6.42 -4.47
N MET A 23 15.73 7.75 -4.33
CA MET A 23 15.04 8.70 -5.20
C MET A 23 15.38 8.47 -6.69
N TYR A 24 16.62 8.12 -7.00
CA TYR A 24 17.04 7.84 -8.38
C TYR A 24 16.31 6.62 -9.01
N GLU A 25 15.95 5.60 -8.21
CA GLU A 25 15.12 4.49 -8.69
C GLU A 25 13.73 5.00 -9.03
N TRP A 26 13.17 5.87 -8.17
CA TRP A 26 11.88 6.50 -8.40
C TRP A 26 11.87 7.36 -9.67
N ASP A 27 12.88 8.21 -9.85
CA ASP A 27 13.07 9.06 -11.04
C ASP A 27 13.22 8.22 -12.31
N SER A 28 13.87 7.05 -12.24
CA SER A 28 14.00 6.13 -13.38
C SER A 28 12.67 5.50 -13.81
N ILE A 29 11.66 5.52 -12.94
CA ILE A 29 10.34 4.93 -13.19
C ILE A 29 9.38 6.01 -13.69
N LEU A 30 9.39 7.19 -13.06
CA LEU A 30 8.39 8.24 -13.32
C LEU A 30 8.88 9.39 -14.19
N GLY A 31 10.19 9.43 -14.47
CA GLY A 31 10.85 10.56 -15.12
C GLY A 31 11.27 11.62 -14.09
N PHE A 32 12.34 12.33 -14.42
CA PHE A 32 12.84 13.45 -13.62
C PHE A 32 11.81 14.59 -13.61
N ASP A 33 11.56 15.18 -12.44
CA ASP A 33 10.65 16.33 -12.26
C ASP A 33 9.20 16.06 -12.73
N ALA A 34 8.70 14.85 -12.43
CA ALA A 34 7.33 14.47 -12.77
C ALA A 34 6.31 15.42 -12.11
N SER A 35 5.52 16.12 -12.94
CA SER A 35 4.40 16.93 -12.49
C SER A 35 3.38 16.09 -11.71
N GLN A 36 2.51 16.74 -10.91
CA GLN A 36 1.42 16.02 -10.20
C GLN A 36 0.50 15.24 -11.15
N GLU A 37 0.31 15.73 -12.38
CA GLU A 37 -0.48 15.03 -13.39
C GLU A 37 0.24 13.78 -13.91
N THR A 38 1.55 13.88 -14.18
CA THR A 38 2.39 12.73 -14.54
C THR A 38 2.40 11.70 -13.42
N LEU A 39 2.59 12.12 -12.17
CA LEU A 39 2.53 11.26 -10.99
C LEU A 39 1.18 10.52 -10.93
N ARG A 40 0.07 11.24 -11.08
CA ARG A 40 -1.27 10.63 -11.06
C ARG A 40 -1.46 9.63 -12.21
N ARG A 41 -1.00 9.94 -13.42
CA ARG A 41 -1.13 9.05 -14.57
C ARG A 41 -0.31 7.79 -14.41
N GLU A 42 0.98 7.92 -14.08
CA GLU A 42 1.90 6.78 -13.97
C GLU A 42 1.57 5.90 -12.77
N LEU A 43 1.11 6.45 -11.65
CA LEU A 43 0.64 5.66 -10.50
C LEU A 43 -0.67 4.90 -10.77
N ASN A 44 -1.35 5.16 -11.89
CA ASN A 44 -2.46 4.33 -12.37
C ASN A 44 -2.05 3.33 -13.45
N ASN A 45 -0.79 3.35 -13.90
CA ASN A 45 -0.26 2.42 -14.88
C ASN A 45 0.16 1.10 -14.20
N ILE A 46 -0.44 0.00 -14.62
CA ILE A 46 -0.19 -1.35 -14.07
C ILE A 46 1.29 -1.73 -14.17
N SER A 47 1.95 -1.42 -15.29
CA SER A 47 3.38 -1.73 -15.49
C SER A 47 4.26 -0.98 -14.49
N VAL A 48 3.93 0.29 -14.24
CA VAL A 48 4.62 1.14 -13.25
C VAL A 48 4.41 0.60 -11.84
N ILE A 49 3.18 0.28 -11.46
CA ILE A 49 2.89 -0.27 -10.12
C ILE A 49 3.56 -1.63 -9.91
N LYS A 50 3.64 -2.48 -10.95
CA LYS A 50 4.41 -3.74 -10.90
C LYS A 50 5.89 -3.48 -10.63
N LYS A 51 6.50 -2.50 -11.30
CA LYS A 51 7.90 -2.13 -11.11
C LYS A 51 8.15 -1.54 -9.71
N ILE A 52 7.32 -0.60 -9.27
CA ILE A 52 7.44 0.03 -7.93
C ILE A 52 7.29 -1.02 -6.83
N SER A 53 6.26 -1.86 -6.89
CA SER A 53 6.05 -2.90 -5.88
C SER A 53 7.19 -3.92 -5.84
N SER A 54 7.76 -4.28 -6.99
CA SER A 54 8.94 -5.15 -7.07
C SER A 54 10.14 -4.60 -6.32
N LEU A 55 10.33 -3.27 -6.37
CA LEU A 55 11.43 -2.59 -5.70
C LEU A 55 11.14 -2.38 -4.21
N MET A 56 9.91 -1.98 -3.86
CA MET A 56 9.52 -1.64 -2.49
C MET A 56 9.20 -2.84 -1.61
N ILE A 57 8.83 -3.99 -2.18
CA ILE A 57 8.37 -5.18 -1.45
C ILE A 57 9.14 -6.42 -1.90
N SER A 58 8.74 -6.99 -3.04
CA SER A 58 9.33 -8.18 -3.63
C SER A 58 8.86 -8.32 -5.09
N SER A 59 9.65 -9.00 -5.92
CA SER A 59 9.33 -9.21 -7.34
C SER A 59 8.06 -10.01 -7.59
N THR A 60 7.60 -10.80 -6.61
CA THR A 60 6.39 -11.64 -6.71
C THR A 60 5.15 -10.97 -6.14
N PHE A 61 5.30 -9.90 -5.36
CA PHE A 61 4.20 -9.26 -4.63
C PHE A 61 3.03 -8.91 -5.54
N PHE A 62 3.29 -8.33 -6.72
CA PHE A 62 2.23 -7.83 -7.58
C PHE A 62 1.37 -8.95 -8.15
N ASP A 63 1.98 -10.10 -8.44
CA ASP A 63 1.28 -11.27 -8.95
C ASP A 63 0.42 -11.89 -7.82
N GLU A 64 0.97 -12.02 -6.60
CA GLU A 64 0.21 -12.44 -5.41
C GLU A 64 -0.95 -11.48 -5.11
N PHE A 65 -0.72 -10.17 -5.23
CA PHE A 65 -1.74 -9.15 -5.00
C PHE A 65 -2.92 -9.30 -5.97
N TYR A 66 -2.65 -9.64 -7.24
CA TYR A 66 -3.70 -9.95 -8.19
C TYR A 66 -4.47 -11.22 -7.85
N GLU A 67 -3.81 -12.26 -7.34
CA GLU A 67 -4.49 -13.47 -6.86
C GLU A 67 -5.42 -13.19 -5.68
N ILE A 68 -4.97 -12.33 -4.75
CA ILE A 68 -5.79 -11.87 -3.62
C ILE A 68 -7.03 -11.14 -4.14
N ILE A 69 -6.84 -10.19 -5.06
CA ILE A 69 -7.95 -9.43 -5.67
C ILE A 69 -8.92 -10.35 -6.41
N SER A 70 -8.39 -11.29 -7.20
CA SER A 70 -9.19 -12.23 -7.99
C SER A 70 -10.10 -13.08 -7.10
N THR A 71 -9.57 -13.53 -5.97
CA THR A 71 -10.31 -14.32 -4.97
C THR A 71 -11.38 -13.49 -4.23
N ASN A 72 -11.23 -12.17 -4.17
CA ASN A 72 -12.13 -11.23 -3.49
C ASN A 72 -12.76 -10.25 -4.49
N ARG A 73 -13.12 -10.74 -5.69
CA ARG A 73 -13.47 -9.91 -6.86
C ARG A 73 -14.56 -8.87 -6.60
N GLU A 74 -15.56 -9.23 -5.79
CA GLU A 74 -16.69 -8.39 -5.39
C GLU A 74 -16.24 -7.05 -4.78
N HIS A 75 -15.17 -7.08 -3.98
CA HIS A 75 -14.62 -5.90 -3.32
C HIS A 75 -13.29 -5.46 -3.94
N SER A 76 -12.98 -5.90 -5.17
CA SER A 76 -11.69 -5.64 -5.83
C SER A 76 -11.29 -4.17 -5.91
N PHE A 77 -12.27 -3.26 -5.95
CA PHE A 77 -12.03 -1.82 -5.97
C PHE A 77 -11.40 -1.30 -4.68
N LEU A 78 -11.77 -1.85 -3.52
CA LEU A 78 -11.22 -1.44 -2.21
C LEU A 78 -9.72 -1.73 -2.09
N TYR A 79 -9.23 -2.74 -2.79
CA TYR A 79 -7.80 -3.07 -2.83
C TYR A 79 -7.03 -2.16 -3.77
N LYS A 80 -7.55 -1.96 -4.98
CA LYS A 80 -6.81 -1.36 -6.10
C LYS A 80 -6.42 0.09 -5.87
N TYR A 81 -7.32 0.89 -5.30
CA TYR A 81 -7.12 2.34 -5.22
C TYR A 81 -6.08 2.77 -4.18
N LEU A 82 -5.83 1.94 -3.16
CA LEU A 82 -4.98 2.33 -2.05
C LEU A 82 -3.50 2.04 -2.27
N LEU A 83 -3.18 1.02 -3.05
CA LEU A 83 -1.80 0.60 -3.24
C LEU A 83 -0.91 1.73 -3.81
N PRO A 84 -1.31 2.47 -4.87
CA PRO A 84 -0.49 3.57 -5.38
C PRO A 84 -0.32 4.71 -4.37
N THR A 85 -1.37 5.04 -3.62
CA THR A 85 -1.32 6.07 -2.56
C THR A 85 -0.37 5.68 -1.45
N ILE A 86 -0.37 4.41 -1.04
CA ILE A 86 0.55 3.87 -0.03
C ILE A 86 2.00 3.95 -0.51
N PHE A 87 2.28 3.53 -1.75
CA PHE A 87 3.64 3.59 -2.31
C PHE A 87 4.17 5.02 -2.35
N PHE A 88 3.35 5.95 -2.83
CA PHE A 88 3.67 7.37 -2.80
C PHE A 88 3.91 7.86 -1.37
N ALA A 89 3.01 7.56 -0.43
CA ALA A 89 3.12 8.01 0.95
C ALA A 89 4.37 7.47 1.65
N VAL A 90 4.73 6.21 1.40
CA VAL A 90 5.95 5.61 1.95
C VAL A 90 7.19 6.29 1.39
N GLN A 91 7.25 6.52 0.07
CA GLN A 91 8.40 7.18 -0.57
C GLN A 91 8.68 8.56 0.01
N TYR A 92 7.63 9.36 0.21
CA TYR A 92 7.75 10.73 0.69
C TYR A 92 7.58 10.89 2.21
N SER A 93 7.52 9.77 2.96
CA SER A 93 7.28 9.78 4.41
C SER A 93 6.03 10.60 4.81
N LEU A 94 4.94 10.41 4.06
CA LEU A 94 3.66 11.10 4.22
C LEU A 94 2.54 10.19 4.76
N VAL A 95 2.85 8.95 5.17
CA VAL A 95 1.84 7.97 5.63
C VAL A 95 0.91 8.56 6.70
N GLU A 96 1.47 9.27 7.69
CA GLU A 96 0.68 9.91 8.76
C GLU A 96 0.06 11.26 8.37
N LYS A 97 0.35 11.79 7.19
CA LYS A 97 -0.15 13.10 6.73
C LYS A 97 -1.34 12.98 5.79
N ILE A 98 -1.52 11.82 5.15
CA ILE A 98 -2.63 11.57 4.22
C ILE A 98 -3.84 11.07 5.01
N ALA A 99 -4.91 11.87 5.06
CA ALA A 99 -6.11 11.57 5.85
C ALA A 99 -6.73 10.20 5.50
N GLY A 100 -6.86 9.88 4.20
CA GLY A 100 -7.45 8.62 3.74
C GLY A 100 -6.62 7.37 4.07
N LEU A 101 -5.37 7.50 4.53
CA LEU A 101 -4.55 6.38 5.02
C LEU A 101 -4.75 6.10 6.51
N LYS A 102 -5.44 6.99 7.24
CA LYS A 102 -5.81 6.78 8.65
C LYS A 102 -7.19 6.16 8.82
N GLU A 103 -7.89 5.94 7.72
CA GLU A 103 -9.23 5.36 7.70
C GLU A 103 -9.17 3.84 7.52
N PRO A 104 -10.12 3.09 8.11
CA PRO A 104 -10.17 1.64 7.96
C PRO A 104 -10.22 1.21 6.49
N SER A 105 -9.36 0.27 6.10
CA SER A 105 -9.32 -0.26 4.75
C SER A 105 -8.80 -1.70 4.66
N LEU A 106 -9.13 -2.40 3.57
CA LEU A 106 -8.60 -3.72 3.24
C LEU A 106 -7.12 -3.71 2.91
N VAL A 107 -6.54 -2.57 2.51
CA VAL A 107 -5.10 -2.42 2.25
C VAL A 107 -4.60 -1.23 3.05
N TYR A 108 -3.69 -1.46 4.01
CA TYR A 108 -3.24 -0.40 4.91
C TYR A 108 -1.85 -0.63 5.50
N ILE A 109 -1.25 0.43 6.04
CA ILE A 109 0.01 0.35 6.79
C ILE A 109 -0.31 0.21 8.27
N GLU A 110 0.08 -0.91 8.88
CA GLU A 110 -0.15 -1.18 10.31
C GLU A 110 0.86 -0.48 11.21
N SER A 111 2.14 -0.51 10.82
CA SER A 111 3.24 -0.07 11.67
C SER A 111 4.39 0.51 10.86
N PHE A 112 5.22 1.30 11.53
CA PHE A 112 6.49 1.80 11.02
C PHE A 112 7.64 1.28 11.88
N GLN A 113 8.82 1.16 11.28
CA GLN A 113 10.03 0.77 11.98
C GLN A 113 10.72 2.00 12.57
N ASP A 114 10.95 2.00 13.88
CA ASP A 114 11.72 3.04 14.57
C ASP A 114 13.23 2.92 14.31
N ALA A 115 14.01 3.85 14.87
CA ALA A 115 15.47 3.85 14.74
C ALA A 115 16.14 2.62 15.38
N GLY A 116 15.48 1.94 16.33
CA GLY A 116 15.94 0.71 16.97
C GLY A 116 15.58 -0.56 16.21
N GLY A 117 14.90 -0.45 15.07
CA GLY A 117 14.46 -1.59 14.28
C GLY A 117 13.14 -2.22 14.76
N THR A 118 12.50 -1.65 15.77
CA THR A 118 11.23 -2.13 16.33
C THR A 118 10.05 -1.58 15.53
N PHE A 119 9.07 -2.43 15.24
CA PHE A 119 7.84 -1.99 14.58
C PHE A 119 6.84 -1.45 15.58
N ILE A 120 6.48 -0.17 15.45
CA ILE A 120 5.52 0.53 16.27
C ILE A 120 4.19 0.62 15.52
N LYS A 121 3.14 0.01 16.07
CA LYS A 121 1.78 0.03 15.50
C LYS A 121 1.18 1.43 15.61
N TYR A 122 0.50 1.87 14.56
CA TYR A 122 -0.21 3.14 14.60
C TYR A 122 -1.42 3.09 15.56
N PRO A 123 -1.64 4.12 16.39
CA PRO A 123 -2.65 4.10 17.44
C PRO A 123 -4.09 4.15 16.92
N HIS A 124 -4.31 4.59 15.69
CA HIS A 124 -5.65 4.67 15.08
C HIS A 124 -6.16 3.31 14.56
N ILE A 125 -5.32 2.27 14.58
CA ILE A 125 -5.64 0.94 14.05
C ILE A 125 -6.12 0.07 15.20
N ASP A 126 -7.40 -0.28 15.15
CA ASP A 126 -8.09 -1.08 16.16
C ASP A 126 -8.74 -2.33 15.55
N ASP A 127 -9.47 -3.08 16.37
CA ASP A 127 -10.05 -4.38 16.00
C ASP A 127 -11.12 -4.29 14.89
N ARG A 128 -11.63 -3.09 14.60
CA ARG A 128 -12.58 -2.84 13.51
C ARG A 128 -11.92 -2.91 12.13
N TRP A 129 -10.60 -2.93 12.07
CA TRP A 129 -9.82 -3.09 10.83
C TRP A 129 -9.71 -4.57 10.48
N ASN A 130 -10.86 -5.22 10.30
CA ASN A 130 -10.98 -6.61 9.88
C ASN A 130 -11.87 -6.71 8.63
N TYR A 131 -11.69 -7.78 7.86
CA TYR A 131 -12.37 -7.95 6.58
C TYR A 131 -13.89 -7.86 6.70
N ASN A 132 -14.49 -8.58 7.66
CA ASN A 132 -15.94 -8.68 7.81
C ASN A 132 -16.58 -7.33 8.17
N ASP A 133 -15.99 -6.60 9.13
CA ASP A 133 -16.44 -5.25 9.48
C ASP A 133 -16.42 -4.31 8.28
N LEU A 134 -15.32 -4.34 7.50
CA LEU A 134 -15.12 -3.41 6.40
C LEU A 134 -16.07 -3.67 5.23
N VAL A 135 -16.29 -4.93 4.87
CA VAL A 135 -17.22 -5.27 3.78
C VAL A 135 -18.67 -5.06 4.19
N SER A 136 -19.04 -5.34 5.44
CA SER A 136 -20.42 -5.18 5.94
C SER A 136 -20.91 -3.72 5.99
N ARG A 137 -20.01 -2.73 5.91
CA ARG A 137 -20.35 -1.30 5.89
C ARG A 137 -20.67 -0.78 4.49
N LEU A 138 -20.45 -1.62 3.46
CA LEU A 138 -20.64 -1.26 2.06
C LEU A 138 -21.95 -1.82 1.48
N ASP A 139 -22.58 -2.75 2.20
CA ASP A 139 -23.92 -3.30 1.95
C ASP A 139 -24.99 -2.53 2.76
#